data_AF-A0A925J0M2-F1
#
_entry.id   AF-A0A925J0M2-F1
#
_cell.length_a   1.000
_cell.length_b   1.000
_cell.length_c   1.000
_cell.angle_alpha   90.00
_cell.angle_beta   90.00
_cell.angle_gamma   90.00
#
_symmetry.space_group_name_H-M   'P 1'
#
loop_
_entity.id
_entity.type
_entity.pdbx_description
1 polymer ?
#
loop_
_entity_poly.entity_id
_entity_poly.type
_entity_poly.pdbx_seq_one_letter_code
_entity_poly.pdbx_strand_id
1 'polypeptide(L)'
;VIAAVERIEATDGAVVIADLARELGTTPRHLQRLFGDTVGISPKLLCRIRRFQRVFSAWRDDPGNWAEVAVRCGYFDQAHLVRDFSELGGAAPAGLIAALPEFTRLFTALNPSVRR
;
A
#
# COMPACT_ATOMS: atom_id res chain seq x y z
N VAL A 1 -11.35 0.81 15.17
CA VAL A 1 -10.16 1.29 14.44
C VAL A 1 -9.08 0.23 14.40
N ILE A 2 -8.64 -0.32 15.54
CA ILE A 2 -7.60 -1.36 15.60
C ILE A 2 -7.86 -2.52 14.62
N ALA A 3 -9.02 -3.18 14.71
CA ALA A 3 -9.38 -4.27 13.79
C ALA A 3 -9.34 -3.88 12.29
N ALA A 4 -9.64 -2.63 11.97
CA ALA A 4 -9.56 -2.12 10.60
C ALA A 4 -8.10 -1.93 10.15
N VAL A 5 -7.23 -1.43 11.04
CA VAL A 5 -5.79 -1.30 10.81
C VAL A 5 -5.18 -2.68 10.61
N GLU A 6 -5.45 -3.62 11.52
CA GLU A 6 -4.98 -5.01 11.43
C GLU A 6 -5.41 -5.66 10.11
N ARG A 7 -6.67 -5.45 9.68
CA ARG A 7 -7.18 -5.97 8.42
C ARG A 7 -6.48 -5.37 7.20
N ILE A 8 -6.19 -4.07 7.22
CA ILE A 8 -5.44 -3.38 6.17
C ILE A 8 -3.98 -3.86 6.14
N GLU A 9 -3.35 -4.07 7.29
CA GLU A 9 -1.98 -4.57 7.38
C GLU A 9 -1.88 -6.01 6.90
N ALA A 10 -2.78 -6.89 7.34
CA ALA A 10 -2.82 -8.31 6.96
C ALA A 10 -3.07 -8.54 5.45
N THR A 11 -3.52 -7.51 4.73
CA THR A 11 -3.78 -7.56 3.29
C THR A 11 -2.82 -6.69 2.48
N ASP A 12 -1.83 -6.08 3.12
CA ASP A 12 -0.96 -5.07 2.52
C ASP A 12 -1.73 -3.96 1.77
N GLY A 13 -2.89 -3.56 2.30
CA GLY A 13 -3.72 -2.53 1.71
C GLY A 13 -4.60 -2.99 0.54
N ALA A 14 -4.63 -4.28 0.22
CA ALA A 14 -5.53 -4.88 -0.78
C ALA A 14 -6.95 -5.08 -0.22
N VAL A 15 -7.55 -4.01 0.30
CA VAL A 15 -8.91 -4.01 0.88
C VAL A 15 -9.75 -2.88 0.31
N VAL A 16 -11.00 -3.21 -0.03
CA VAL A 16 -12.02 -2.24 -0.40
C VAL A 16 -12.64 -1.68 0.88
N ILE A 17 -12.53 -0.36 1.09
CA ILE A 17 -12.99 0.31 2.32
C ILE A 17 -14.49 0.10 2.58
N ALA A 18 -15.31 -0.02 1.52
CA ALA A 18 -16.72 -0.29 1.65
C ALA A 18 -17.00 -1.68 2.25
N ASP A 19 -16.22 -2.68 1.83
CA ASP A 19 -16.35 -4.05 2.33
C ASP A 19 -15.84 -4.15 3.76
N LEU A 20 -14.68 -3.52 4.06
CA LEU A 20 -14.17 -3.43 5.41
C LEU A 20 -15.15 -2.77 6.38
N ALA A 21 -15.80 -1.69 5.96
CA ALA A 21 -16.81 -1.03 6.77
C ALA A 21 -17.98 -1.98 7.05
N ARG A 22 -18.44 -2.72 6.04
CA ARG A 22 -19.52 -3.70 6.17
C ARG A 22 -19.15 -4.86 7.11
N GLU A 23 -17.94 -5.41 6.96
CA GLU A 23 -17.39 -6.47 7.83
C GLU A 23 -17.37 -6.03 9.31
N LEU A 24 -17.08 -4.76 9.55
CA LEU A 24 -17.00 -4.18 10.91
C LEU A 24 -18.31 -3.59 11.41
N GLY A 25 -19.43 -3.80 10.71
CA GLY A 25 -20.74 -3.31 11.12
C GLY A 25 -20.85 -1.77 11.17
N THR A 26 -20.10 -1.08 10.30
CA THR A 26 -20.07 0.39 10.24
C THR A 26 -20.24 0.92 8.81
N THR A 27 -20.16 2.24 8.63
CA THR A 27 -20.19 2.88 7.31
C THR A 27 -18.81 3.40 6.92
N PRO A 28 -18.51 3.54 5.61
CA PRO A 28 -17.23 4.10 5.16
C PRO A 28 -16.96 5.50 5.74
N ARG A 29 -17.99 6.33 5.84
CA ARG A 29 -17.90 7.69 6.40
C ARG A 29 -17.55 7.68 7.88
N HIS A 30 -18.18 6.80 8.66
CA HIS A 30 -17.88 6.66 10.07
C HIS A 30 -16.46 6.10 10.28
N LEU A 31 -16.08 5.08 9.51
CA LEU A 31 -14.73 4.52 9.54
C LEU A 31 -13.68 5.58 9.20
N GLN A 32 -13.91 6.40 8.18
CA GLN A 32 -13.02 7.50 7.80
C GLN A 32 -12.85 8.53 8.92
N ARG A 33 -13.94 8.92 9.59
CA ARG A 33 -13.88 9.84 10.73
C ARG A 33 -13.07 9.24 11.88
N LEU A 34 -13.36 8.00 12.28
CA LEU A 34 -12.63 7.33 13.35
C LEU A 34 -11.12 7.22 13.05
N PHE A 35 -10.78 6.94 11.80
CA PHE A 35 -9.38 6.92 11.35
C PHE A 35 -8.72 8.29 11.45
N GLY A 36 -9.40 9.36 11.05
CA GLY A 36 -8.92 10.73 11.26
C GLY A 36 -8.70 11.04 12.73
N ASP A 37 -9.66 10.68 13.59
CA ASP A 37 -9.63 10.98 15.02
C ASP A 37 -8.58 10.15 15.80
N THR A 38 -8.30 8.91 15.36
CA THR A 38 -7.45 7.96 16.10
C THR A 38 -6.07 7.74 15.47
N VAL A 39 -5.99 7.64 14.14
CA VAL A 39 -4.75 7.34 13.40
C VAL A 39 -4.15 8.62 12.79
N GLY A 40 -4.96 9.66 12.57
CA GLY A 40 -4.54 10.91 11.93
C GLY A 40 -4.52 10.85 10.40
N ILE A 41 -4.85 9.71 9.79
CA ILE A 41 -4.92 9.52 8.34
C ILE A 41 -6.18 8.76 7.94
N SER A 42 -6.62 8.90 6.69
CA SER A 42 -7.75 8.11 6.18
C SER A 42 -7.40 6.62 6.02
N PRO A 43 -8.38 5.70 6.09
CA PRO A 43 -8.16 4.28 5.81
C PRO A 43 -7.58 4.05 4.41
N LYS A 44 -8.04 4.84 3.43
CA LYS A 44 -7.59 4.75 2.05
C LYS A 44 -6.12 5.15 1.90
N LEU A 45 -5.66 6.16 2.64
CA LEU A 45 -4.25 6.53 2.64
C LEU A 45 -3.39 5.41 3.24
N LEU A 46 -3.83 4.78 4.32
CA LEU A 46 -3.13 3.62 4.87
C LEU A 46 -3.02 2.47 3.84
N CYS A 47 -4.10 2.15 3.13
CA CYS A 47 -4.05 1.17 2.05
C CYS A 47 -3.04 1.55 0.94
N ARG A 48 -2.99 2.83 0.56
CA ARG A 48 -2.00 3.32 -0.43
C ARG A 48 -0.57 3.16 0.08
N ILE A 49 -0.30 3.54 1.33
CA ILE A 49 1.02 3.39 1.96
C ILE A 49 1.44 1.92 1.97
N ARG A 50 0.57 1.00 2.40
CA ARG A 50 0.91 -0.44 2.44
C ARG A 50 1.22 -0.99 1.03
N ARG A 51 0.40 -0.66 0.02
CA ARG A 51 0.65 -1.04 -1.38
C ARG A 51 1.97 -0.47 -1.91
N PHE A 52 2.25 0.80 -1.64
CA PHE A 52 3.49 1.48 -2.01
C PHE A 52 4.71 0.77 -1.42
N GLN A 53 4.67 0.42 -0.12
CA GLN A 53 5.76 -0.28 0.54
C GLN A 53 5.97 -1.71 -0.02
N ARG A 54 4.89 -2.40 -0.40
CA ARG A 54 4.93 -3.76 -0.98
C ARG A 54 5.66 -3.79 -2.34
N VAL A 55 5.60 -2.72 -3.13
CA VAL A 55 6.26 -2.63 -4.44
C VAL A 55 7.77 -2.84 -4.33
N PHE A 56 8.42 -2.33 -3.28
CA PHE A 56 9.87 -2.49 -3.10
C PHE A 56 10.28 -3.96 -2.91
N SER A 57 9.47 -4.74 -2.19
CA SER A 57 9.69 -6.19 -2.05
C SER A 57 9.38 -6.91 -3.37
N ALA A 58 8.22 -6.62 -3.99
CA ALA A 58 7.80 -7.30 -5.21
C ALA A 58 8.77 -7.08 -6.38
N TRP A 59 9.33 -5.87 -6.52
CA TRP A 59 10.33 -5.55 -7.53
C TRP A 59 11.67 -6.27 -7.29
N ARG A 60 12.04 -6.50 -6.03
CA ARG A 60 13.27 -7.24 -5.71
C ARG A 60 13.16 -8.71 -6.13
N ASP A 61 12.01 -9.32 -5.90
CA ASP A 61 11.79 -10.73 -6.21
C ASP A 61 11.70 -10.99 -7.72
N ASP A 62 11.14 -10.04 -8.47
CA ASP A 62 10.94 -10.14 -9.92
C ASP A 62 11.13 -8.79 -10.62
N PRO A 63 12.39 -8.36 -10.83
CA PRO A 63 12.68 -7.12 -11.53
C PRO A 63 12.49 -7.31 -13.05
N GLY A 64 11.75 -6.39 -13.68
CA GLY A 64 11.66 -6.32 -15.14
C GLY A 64 10.25 -6.10 -15.69
N ASN A 65 9.20 -6.33 -14.89
CA ASN A 65 7.81 -6.19 -15.33
C ASN A 65 6.96 -5.32 -14.38
N TRP A 66 6.92 -4.01 -14.65
CA TRP A 66 6.14 -3.07 -13.84
C TRP A 66 4.63 -3.31 -13.88
N ALA A 67 4.09 -3.84 -14.98
CA ALA A 67 2.67 -4.14 -15.09
C ALA A 67 2.28 -5.29 -14.16
N GLU A 68 3.09 -6.34 -14.11
CA GLU A 68 2.87 -7.47 -13.21
C GLU A 68 3.09 -7.10 -11.74
N VAL A 69 4.14 -6.33 -11.44
CA VAL A 69 4.36 -5.78 -10.09
C VAL A 69 3.17 -4.93 -9.63
N ALA A 70 2.60 -4.12 -10.52
CA ALA A 70 1.42 -3.33 -10.22
C ALA A 70 0.25 -4.21 -9.77
N VAL A 71 -0.10 -5.23 -10.58
CA VAL A 71 -1.20 -6.16 -10.27
C VAL A 71 -0.93 -6.91 -8.96
N ARG A 72 0.28 -7.46 -8.78
CA ARG A 72 0.68 -8.19 -7.56
C ARG A 72 0.63 -7.34 -6.29
N CYS A 73 0.75 -6.02 -6.42
CA CYS A 73 0.70 -5.07 -5.31
C CYS A 73 -0.68 -4.39 -5.16
N GLY A 74 -1.71 -4.87 -5.87
CA GLY A 74 -3.07 -4.34 -5.73
C GLY A 74 -3.29 -2.99 -6.42
N TYR A 75 -2.50 -2.68 -7.45
CA TYR A 75 -2.79 -1.60 -8.39
C TYR A 75 -3.61 -2.13 -9.56
N PHE A 76 -4.40 -1.23 -10.14
CA PHE A 76 -5.22 -1.55 -11.30
C PHE A 76 -4.36 -1.80 -12.55
N ASP A 77 -3.34 -0.97 -12.74
CA ASP A 77 -2.36 -1.04 -13.82
C ASP A 77 -1.07 -0.30 -13.42
N GLN A 78 -0.08 -0.32 -14.30
CA GLN A 78 1.18 0.40 -14.11
C GLN A 78 0.98 1.93 -13.97
N ALA A 79 0.04 2.53 -14.69
CA ALA A 79 -0.20 3.97 -14.64
C ALA A 79 -0.78 4.43 -13.29
N HIS A 80 -1.62 3.59 -12.66
CA HIS A 80 -2.09 3.78 -11.30
C HIS A 80 -0.92 3.66 -10.31
N LEU A 81 -0.05 2.65 -10.45
CA LEU A 81 1.15 2.53 -9.62
C LEU A 81 2.05 3.77 -9.73
N VAL A 82 2.36 4.22 -10.95
CA VAL A 82 3.23 5.38 -11.18
C VAL A 82 2.64 6.65 -10.57
N ARG A 83 1.33 6.89 -10.70
CA ARG A 83 0.66 8.02 -10.06
C ARG A 83 0.77 7.96 -8.54
N ASP A 84 0.54 6.80 -7.94
CA ASP A 84 0.63 6.62 -6.49
C ASP A 84 2.04 6.89 -5.98
N PHE A 85 3.05 6.43 -6.72
CA PHE A 85 4.47 6.68 -6.45
C PHE A 85 4.85 8.15 -6.54
N SER A 86 4.37 8.85 -7.57
CA SER A 86 4.58 10.29 -7.70
C SER A 86 3.92 11.07 -6.56
N GLU A 87 2.70 10.69 -6.15
CA GLU A 87 1.98 11.37 -5.07
C GLU A 87 2.56 11.11 -3.67
N LEU A 88 3.05 9.89 -3.40
CA LEU A 88 3.57 9.51 -2.08
C LEU A 88 5.08 9.73 -1.93
N GLY A 89 5.84 9.43 -2.98
CA GLY A 89 7.30 9.44 -2.97
C GLY A 89 7.93 10.54 -3.83
N GLY A 90 7.13 11.31 -4.57
CA GLY A 90 7.62 12.43 -5.38
C GLY A 90 8.25 12.05 -6.72
N ALA A 91 8.33 10.75 -7.05
CA ALA A 91 8.89 10.27 -8.31
C ALA A 91 8.35 8.90 -8.70
N ALA A 92 8.53 8.53 -9.97
CA ALA A 92 8.20 7.20 -10.49
C ALA A 92 8.99 6.08 -9.77
N PRO A 93 8.46 4.86 -9.70
CA PRO A 93 9.05 3.74 -8.94
C PRO A 93 10.50 3.44 -9.33
N ALA A 94 10.80 3.36 -10.62
CA ALA A 94 12.15 3.11 -11.10
C ALA A 94 13.14 4.20 -10.65
N GLY A 95 12.70 5.47 -10.65
CA GLY A 95 13.51 6.60 -10.19
C GLY A 95 13.80 6.53 -8.70
N LEU A 96 12.79 6.26 -7.86
CA LEU A 96 12.98 6.12 -6.41
C LEU A 96 13.88 4.94 -6.05
N ILE A 97 13.69 3.79 -6.68
CA ILE A 97 14.48 2.59 -6.40
C ILE A 97 15.96 2.81 -6.76
N ALA A 98 16.23 3.47 -7.88
CA ALA A 98 17.59 3.80 -8.30
C ALA A 98 18.23 4.88 -7.40
N ALA A 99 17.48 5.92 -7.03
CA ALA A 99 17.99 7.04 -6.25
C ALA A 99 18.14 6.73 -4.75
N LEU A 100 17.34 5.81 -4.22
CA LEU A 100 17.25 5.52 -2.78
C LEU A 100 17.42 4.02 -2.49
N PRO A 101 18.62 3.45 -2.70
CA PRO A 101 18.88 2.03 -2.45
C PRO A 101 18.70 1.65 -0.97
N GLU A 102 19.00 2.56 -0.03
CA GLU A 102 18.76 2.34 1.40
C GLU A 102 17.26 2.27 1.74
N PHE A 103 16.43 3.10 1.08
CA PHE A 103 14.98 3.09 1.25
C PHE A 103 14.40 1.78 0.72
N THR A 104 14.90 1.32 -0.43
CA THR A 104 14.56 -0.01 -0.97
C THR A 104 14.96 -1.14 -0.01
N ARG A 105 16.12 -1.05 0.64
CA ARG A 105 16.53 -2.03 1.67
C ARG A 105 15.61 -1.99 2.88
N LEU A 106 15.30 -0.80 3.40
CA LEU A 106 14.44 -0.58 4.56
C LEU A 106 13.04 -1.17 4.33
N PHE A 107 12.37 -0.82 3.23
CA PHE A 107 10.98 -1.26 3.02
C PHE A 107 10.84 -2.74 2.74
N THR A 108 11.84 -3.38 2.13
CA THR A 108 11.80 -4.84 2.03
C THR A 108 12.13 -5.53 3.34
N ALA A 109 12.95 -4.94 4.21
CA ALA A 109 13.18 -5.48 5.55
C ALA A 109 11.94 -5.33 6.45
N LEU A 110 11.17 -4.24 6.28
CA LEU A 110 9.94 -3.96 7.03
C LEU A 110 8.71 -4.71 6.51
N ASN A 111 8.75 -5.27 5.30
CA ASN A 111 7.69 -6.14 4.75
C ASN A 111 8.23 -7.53 4.42
N PRO A 112 8.51 -8.36 5.45
CA PRO A 112 9.01 -9.73 5.26
C PRO A 112 7.96 -10.69 4.63
N SER A 113 6.71 -10.26 4.51
CA SER A 113 5.53 -11.06 4.12
C SER A 113 5.39 -11.39 2.64
N VAL A 114 6.37 -11.06 1.77
CA VAL A 114 6.42 -11.56 0.38
C VAL A 114 7.25 -12.86 0.28
N ARG A 115 7.35 -13.63 1.37
CA ARG A 115 7.85 -15.01 1.29
C ARG A 115 6.68 -15.98 1.12
N ARG A 116 6.48 -16.34 -0.16
CA ARG A 116 5.74 -17.49 -0.71
C ARG A 116 4.23 -17.53 -0.50
#